data_AF-A0A8T3SMH0-F1
#
_entry.id   AF-A0A8T3SMH0-F1
#
_cell.length_a   1.000
_cell.length_b   1.000
_cell.length_c   1.000
_cell.angle_alpha   90.00
_cell.angle_beta   90.00
_cell.angle_gamma   90.00
#
_symmetry.space_group_name_H-M   'P 1'
#
loop_
_entity.id
_entity.type
_entity.pdbx_description
1 polymer ?
#
loop_
_entity_poly.entity_id
_entity_poly.type
_entity_poly.pdbx_seq_one_letter_code
_entity_poly.pdbx_strand_id
1 'polypeptide(L)'
;MSRRPFASSADLAEKTATLEELAPGVYAYTAQGDPNVGCIVGTDAVLAIEARATPVMAQRWIDVIRSVTDLPFGDLVLTHYHAVRVLGAAAFGARRIVAHRNTAAWIEERGLQDWASEAGRMPRLFEGADTIPGLTRPTDTFDDLMALDLGDRVVELRYLGRGHTAGDIVVWLPDERICFGGDLVEAEAAPYMGDGHIGDWRGATLEAVAALGARQLVGGRGPVVRDEAVAQAIDDTRAFLLAVFDGTRAVRDGGGTPAEAYRTTRAALEPRYGSFPIFEHTMPFNVQRAWDELDGIDHPRIWTVERDREVWDALTG
;
A
#
# COMPACT_ATOMS: atom_id res chain seq x y z
N MET A 1 -11.75 23.38 -22.63
CA MET A 1 -11.95 22.58 -21.40
C MET A 1 -10.57 22.32 -20.83
N SER A 2 -10.34 22.59 -19.54
CA SER A 2 -9.05 22.28 -18.90
C SER A 2 -8.87 20.76 -18.84
N ARG A 3 -7.75 20.23 -19.33
CA ARG A 3 -7.44 18.79 -19.26
C ARG A 3 -7.29 18.42 -17.78
N ARG A 4 -7.93 17.33 -17.33
CA ARG A 4 -7.76 16.86 -15.93
C ARG A 4 -6.27 16.58 -15.67
N PRO A 5 -5.77 16.88 -14.46
CA PRO A 5 -4.41 16.50 -14.09
C PRO A 5 -4.26 14.98 -14.12
N PHE A 6 -3.05 14.50 -14.36
CA PHE A 6 -2.75 13.07 -14.42
C PHE A 6 -2.63 12.50 -13.01
N ALA A 7 -3.53 11.61 -12.61
CA ALA A 7 -3.55 11.04 -11.27
C ALA A 7 -3.45 12.14 -10.19
N SER A 8 -2.62 11.93 -9.17
CA SER A 8 -2.35 12.90 -8.11
C SER A 8 -1.24 13.91 -8.47
N SER A 9 -0.89 14.09 -9.75
CA SER A 9 0.25 14.95 -10.15
C SER A 9 0.09 16.42 -9.76
N ALA A 10 -1.15 16.86 -9.48
CA ALA A 10 -1.46 18.22 -9.05
C ALA A 10 -1.65 18.35 -7.52
N ASP A 11 -1.62 17.26 -6.75
CA ASP A 11 -1.67 17.32 -5.28
C ASP A 11 -0.28 17.65 -4.70
N LEU A 12 0.00 18.93 -4.63
CA LEU A 12 1.28 19.48 -4.14
C LEU A 12 1.21 19.96 -2.69
N ALA A 13 0.06 19.84 -2.03
CA ALA A 13 -0.10 20.32 -0.67
C ALA A 13 0.61 19.40 0.34
N GLU A 14 1.34 20.02 1.26
CA GLU A 14 1.91 19.30 2.41
C GLU A 14 0.78 18.74 3.28
N LYS A 15 0.94 17.49 3.73
CA LYS A 15 -0.03 16.80 4.59
C LYS A 15 0.42 16.90 6.03
N THR A 16 -0.51 17.15 6.95
CA THR A 16 -0.21 17.06 8.38
C THR A 16 -0.09 15.61 8.77
N ALA A 17 1.02 15.25 9.42
CA ALA A 17 1.26 13.91 9.90
C ALA A 17 1.12 13.81 11.42
N THR A 18 0.67 12.65 11.89
CA THR A 18 0.38 12.36 13.29
C THR A 18 1.16 11.10 13.69
N LEU A 19 1.97 11.21 14.74
CA LEU A 19 2.56 10.06 15.44
C LEU A 19 1.62 9.64 16.56
N GLU A 20 1.25 8.36 16.58
CA GLU A 20 0.38 7.79 17.60
C GLU A 20 1.02 6.54 18.21
N GLU A 21 1.01 6.46 19.55
CA GLU A 21 1.43 5.26 20.29
C GLU A 21 0.21 4.34 20.48
N LEU A 22 0.24 3.17 19.85
CA LEU A 22 -0.85 2.19 19.85
C LEU A 22 -0.81 1.29 21.08
N ALA A 23 0.39 1.02 21.56
CA ALA A 23 0.75 0.30 22.77
C ALA A 23 2.16 0.74 23.16
N PRO A 24 2.64 0.49 24.40
CA PRO A 24 3.99 0.87 24.81
C PRO A 24 5.03 0.41 23.79
N GLY A 25 5.72 1.36 23.15
CA GLY A 25 6.75 1.08 22.13
C GLY A 25 6.24 0.74 20.73
N VAL A 26 4.94 0.78 20.45
CA VAL A 26 4.35 0.51 19.13
C VAL A 26 3.77 1.80 18.58
N TYR A 27 4.33 2.29 17.47
CA TYR A 27 3.95 3.58 16.89
C TYR A 27 3.45 3.46 15.46
N ALA A 28 2.41 4.23 15.16
CA ALA A 28 1.95 4.49 13.80
C ALA A 28 2.18 5.95 13.44
N TYR A 29 2.59 6.21 12.20
CA TYR A 29 2.75 7.55 11.67
C TYR A 29 1.92 7.71 10.40
N THR A 30 0.81 8.43 10.53
CA THR A 30 -0.20 8.61 9.46
C THR A 30 -0.19 10.03 8.95
N ALA A 31 -0.50 10.25 7.66
CA ALA A 31 -0.38 11.58 7.04
C ALA A 31 -1.52 11.93 6.07
N GLN A 32 -2.74 12.09 6.59
CA GLN A 32 -3.91 12.58 5.83
C GLN A 32 -4.08 11.98 4.42
N GLY A 33 -3.94 10.65 4.31
CA GLY A 33 -4.08 9.91 3.05
C GLY A 33 -2.79 9.61 2.30
N ASP A 34 -1.64 10.12 2.75
CA ASP A 34 -0.32 9.64 2.31
C ASP A 34 0.00 8.26 2.87
N PRO A 35 0.96 7.53 2.26
CA PRO A 35 1.44 6.24 2.75
C PRO A 35 1.77 6.26 4.26
N ASN A 36 1.07 5.43 5.02
CA ASN A 36 1.35 5.22 6.43
C ASN A 36 2.65 4.44 6.62
N VAL A 37 3.33 4.73 7.73
CA VAL A 37 4.53 4.01 8.19
C VAL A 37 4.39 3.70 9.68
N GLY A 38 5.22 2.81 10.21
CA GLY A 38 5.16 2.41 11.62
C GLY A 38 6.51 1.99 12.17
N CYS A 39 6.62 1.89 13.50
CA CYS A 39 7.78 1.28 14.14
C CYS A 39 7.42 0.61 15.46
N ILE A 40 8.24 -0.35 15.84
CA ILE A 40 8.14 -1.09 17.09
C ILE A 40 9.51 -1.01 17.77
N VAL A 41 9.55 -0.44 18.96
CA VAL A 41 10.74 -0.27 19.77
C VAL A 41 10.91 -1.51 20.64
N GLY A 42 11.92 -2.32 20.30
CA GLY A 42 12.33 -3.47 21.10
C GLY A 42 13.31 -3.11 22.22
N THR A 43 13.91 -4.15 22.80
CA THR A 43 14.92 -4.01 23.87
C THR A 43 16.23 -3.44 23.35
N ASP A 44 16.73 -3.97 22.21
CA ASP A 44 18.07 -3.62 21.68
C ASP A 44 18.03 -2.88 20.33
N ALA A 45 16.88 -2.91 19.64
CA ALA A 45 16.75 -2.36 18.30
C ALA A 45 15.30 -1.97 17.97
N VAL A 46 15.15 -1.12 16.97
CA VAL A 46 13.87 -0.75 16.37
C VAL A 46 13.58 -1.66 15.16
N LEU A 47 12.34 -2.14 15.06
CA LEU A 47 11.75 -2.65 13.83
C LEU A 47 10.98 -1.50 13.17
N ALA A 48 11.41 -1.05 11.99
CA ALA A 48 10.71 -0.06 11.18
C ALA A 48 9.82 -0.76 10.14
N ILE A 49 8.64 -0.19 9.87
CA ILE A 49 7.67 -0.69 8.89
C ILE A 49 7.50 0.41 7.84
N GLU A 50 7.79 0.05 6.59
CA GLU A 50 7.85 0.92 5.42
C GLU A 50 8.96 1.98 5.42
N ALA A 51 9.47 2.27 4.22
CA ALA A 51 10.64 3.13 4.04
C ALA A 51 10.34 4.49 3.39
N ARG A 52 9.13 4.69 2.88
CA ARG A 52 8.75 5.83 2.01
C ARG A 52 9.48 5.83 0.65
N ALA A 53 9.14 6.81 -0.20
CA ALA A 53 9.51 6.83 -1.60
C ALA A 53 10.96 7.26 -1.90
N THR A 54 11.61 7.99 -0.99
CA THR A 54 12.98 8.48 -1.20
C THR A 54 13.78 8.46 0.10
N PRO A 55 15.12 8.39 0.06
CA PRO A 55 15.95 8.55 1.25
C PRO A 55 15.70 9.86 2.01
N VAL A 56 15.35 10.95 1.32
CA VAL A 56 14.99 12.23 1.97
C VAL A 56 13.68 12.10 2.75
N MET A 57 12.65 11.47 2.17
CA MET A 57 11.40 11.18 2.88
C MET A 57 11.60 10.22 4.04
N ALA A 58 12.41 9.19 3.84
CA ALA A 58 12.79 8.23 4.86
C ALA A 58 13.50 8.90 6.04
N GLN A 59 14.40 9.85 5.78
CA GLN A 59 15.08 10.59 6.84
C GLN A 59 14.10 11.34 7.74
N ARG A 60 13.06 11.96 7.19
CA ARG A 60 11.99 12.59 8.01
C ARG A 60 11.28 11.58 8.90
N TRP A 61 11.09 10.35 8.41
CA TRP A 61 10.53 9.28 9.25
C TRP A 61 11.50 8.85 10.35
N ILE A 62 12.76 8.62 10.00
CA ILE A 62 13.83 8.29 10.94
C ILE A 62 13.93 9.34 12.04
N ASP A 63 13.87 10.63 11.71
CA ASP A 63 13.93 11.72 12.68
C ASP A 63 12.75 11.68 13.67
N VAL A 64 11.56 11.30 13.20
CA VAL A 64 10.39 11.09 14.09
C VAL A 64 10.62 9.87 15.00
N ILE A 65 11.14 8.75 14.50
CA ILE A 65 11.50 7.59 15.33
C ILE A 65 12.57 7.99 16.38
N ARG A 66 13.53 8.83 16.00
CA ARG A 66 14.56 9.35 16.91
C ARG A 66 14.00 10.23 18.02
N SER A 67 12.81 10.80 17.86
CA SER A 67 12.15 11.53 18.95
C SER A 67 11.65 10.61 20.08
N VAL A 68 11.50 9.29 19.83
CA VAL A 68 11.02 8.30 20.82
C VAL A 68 12.09 7.29 21.25
N THR A 69 13.18 7.10 20.49
CA THR A 69 14.26 6.17 20.85
C THR A 69 15.59 6.40 20.11
N ASP A 70 16.71 6.13 20.79
CA ASP A 70 18.06 6.15 20.22
C ASP A 70 18.56 4.78 19.75
N LEU A 71 17.74 3.72 19.88
CA LEU A 71 18.15 2.36 19.52
C LEU A 71 18.45 2.21 18.02
N PRO A 72 19.44 1.37 17.63
CA PRO A 72 19.73 1.14 16.22
C PRO A 72 18.55 0.48 15.49
N PHE A 73 18.48 0.64 14.17
CA PHE A 73 17.50 -0.08 13.34
C PHE A 73 17.97 -1.53 13.14
N GLY A 74 17.23 -2.48 13.70
CA GLY A 74 17.48 -3.90 13.51
C GLY A 74 16.91 -4.37 12.19
N ASP A 75 15.59 -4.25 12.05
CA ASP A 75 14.84 -4.70 10.90
C ASP A 75 14.07 -3.54 10.26
N LEU A 76 14.11 -3.46 8.93
CA LEU A 76 13.19 -2.66 8.13
C LEU A 76 12.31 -3.62 7.34
N VAL A 77 11.01 -3.60 7.61
CA VAL A 77 10.02 -4.47 6.95
C VAL A 77 9.34 -3.70 5.83
N LEU A 78 9.33 -4.28 4.64
CA LEU A 78 8.64 -3.77 3.46
C LEU A 78 7.43 -4.66 3.18
N THR A 79 6.21 -4.13 3.29
CA THR A 79 5.01 -4.97 3.19
C THR A 79 4.72 -5.40 1.75
N HIS A 80 5.09 -4.58 0.78
CA HIS A 80 4.95 -4.86 -0.65
C HIS A 80 5.94 -4.03 -1.48
N TYR A 81 5.92 -4.18 -2.81
CA TYR A 81 7.03 -3.78 -3.67
C TYR A 81 7.01 -2.32 -4.15
N HIS A 82 5.90 -1.59 -3.98
CA HIS A 82 5.71 -0.29 -4.62
C HIS A 82 6.80 0.73 -4.25
N ALA A 83 7.17 1.56 -5.22
CA ALA A 83 8.26 2.50 -5.10
C ALA A 83 8.07 3.48 -3.93
N VAL A 84 6.84 3.94 -3.69
CA VAL A 84 6.48 4.81 -2.54
C VAL A 84 6.69 4.16 -1.18
N ARG A 85 6.90 2.84 -1.14
CA ARG A 85 7.10 2.04 0.07
C ARG A 85 8.55 1.65 0.28
N VAL A 86 9.27 1.32 -0.79
CA VAL A 86 10.56 0.61 -0.69
C VAL A 86 11.79 1.45 -0.95
N LEU A 87 11.73 2.53 -1.75
CA LEU A 87 12.93 3.18 -2.29
C LEU A 87 13.70 4.04 -1.27
N GLY A 88 13.05 4.44 -0.17
CA GLY A 88 13.70 5.14 0.94
C GLY A 88 14.58 4.26 1.83
N ALA A 89 14.58 2.94 1.64
CA ALA A 89 15.18 1.96 2.56
C ALA A 89 16.67 2.21 2.84
N ALA A 90 17.42 2.73 1.87
CA ALA A 90 18.85 3.01 2.01
C ALA A 90 19.18 4.02 3.12
N ALA A 91 18.24 4.88 3.52
CA ALA A 91 18.45 5.87 4.59
C ALA A 91 18.52 5.25 5.99
N PHE A 92 17.88 4.09 6.20
CA PHE A 92 17.73 3.52 7.55
C PHE A 92 19.04 2.96 8.11
N GLY A 93 19.93 2.46 7.25
CA GLY A 93 21.10 1.69 7.72
C GLY A 93 20.70 0.49 8.59
N ALA A 94 19.53 -0.12 8.32
CA ALA A 94 19.03 -1.26 9.07
C ALA A 94 19.93 -2.49 8.88
N ARG A 95 20.05 -3.33 9.93
CA ARG A 95 20.84 -4.57 9.84
C ARG A 95 20.26 -5.53 8.81
N ARG A 96 18.92 -5.61 8.72
CA ARG A 96 18.21 -6.40 7.71
C ARG A 96 17.09 -5.57 7.09
N ILE A 97 16.86 -5.82 5.80
CA ILE A 97 15.68 -5.37 5.08
C ILE A 97 14.88 -6.63 4.73
N VAL A 98 13.70 -6.77 5.33
CA VAL A 98 12.88 -7.98 5.27
C VAL A 98 11.67 -7.74 4.39
N ALA A 99 11.40 -8.65 3.46
CA ALA A 99 10.19 -8.64 2.63
C ALA A 99 9.73 -10.06 2.29
N HIS A 100 8.51 -10.23 1.83
CA HIS A 100 8.09 -11.50 1.25
C HIS A 100 8.89 -11.82 -0.03
N ARG A 101 9.11 -13.10 -0.34
CA ARG A 101 9.85 -13.50 -1.56
C ARG A 101 9.25 -12.95 -2.85
N ASN A 102 7.92 -12.84 -2.95
CA ASN A 102 7.26 -12.29 -4.15
C ASN A 102 7.46 -10.77 -4.23
N THR A 103 7.51 -10.08 -3.10
CA THR A 103 7.86 -8.66 -3.05
C THR A 103 9.28 -8.44 -3.57
N ALA A 104 10.25 -9.23 -3.10
CA ALA A 104 11.62 -9.17 -3.62
C ALA A 104 11.70 -9.48 -5.12
N ALA A 105 10.95 -10.49 -5.60
CA ALA A 105 10.89 -10.85 -7.01
C ALA A 105 10.29 -9.73 -7.87
N TRP A 106 9.23 -9.07 -7.41
CA TRP A 106 8.61 -7.95 -8.14
C TRP A 106 9.45 -6.69 -8.11
N ILE A 107 10.22 -6.43 -7.05
CA ILE A 107 11.20 -5.32 -7.10
C ILE A 107 12.19 -5.56 -8.26
N GLU A 108 12.74 -6.77 -8.40
CA GLU A 108 13.68 -7.08 -9.49
C GLU A 108 13.03 -7.07 -10.87
N GLU A 109 11.82 -7.63 -11.01
CA GLU A 109 11.14 -7.76 -12.29
C GLU A 109 10.67 -6.40 -12.85
N ARG A 110 10.07 -5.57 -11.97
CA ARG A 110 9.26 -4.41 -12.39
C ARG A 110 9.48 -3.14 -11.58
N GLY A 111 10.42 -3.12 -10.63
CA GLY A 111 10.62 -1.98 -9.73
C GLY A 111 11.04 -0.69 -10.44
N LEU A 112 11.75 -0.76 -11.57
CA LEU A 112 12.14 0.45 -12.33
C LEU A 112 10.93 1.10 -13.01
N GLN A 113 10.03 0.29 -13.56
CA GLN A 113 8.81 0.75 -14.22
C GLN A 113 7.84 1.33 -13.20
N ASP A 114 7.69 0.64 -12.06
CA ASP A 114 6.88 1.10 -10.93
C ASP A 114 7.37 2.44 -10.39
N TRP A 115 8.68 2.58 -10.15
CA TRP A 115 9.29 3.85 -9.76
C TRP A 115 8.97 4.97 -10.76
N ALA A 116 9.22 4.75 -12.05
CA ALA A 116 8.98 5.78 -13.06
C ALA A 116 7.49 6.17 -13.14
N SER A 117 6.58 5.20 -13.03
CA SER A 117 5.14 5.42 -13.02
C SER A 117 4.70 6.20 -11.76
N GLU A 118 5.05 5.74 -10.57
CA GLU A 118 4.64 6.38 -9.32
C GLU A 118 5.24 7.78 -9.15
N ALA A 119 6.48 8.02 -9.58
CA ALA A 119 7.07 9.36 -9.60
C ALA A 119 6.28 10.32 -10.51
N GLY A 120 5.73 9.82 -11.62
CA GLY A 120 4.84 10.58 -12.50
C GLY A 120 3.44 10.81 -11.91
N ARG A 121 2.90 9.84 -11.18
CA ARG A 121 1.56 9.89 -10.55
C ARG A 121 1.52 10.72 -9.27
N MET A 122 2.60 10.72 -8.49
CA MET A 122 2.68 11.28 -7.13
C MET A 122 4.00 12.04 -6.88
N PRO A 123 4.39 13.02 -7.72
CA PRO A 123 5.71 13.66 -7.68
C PRO A 123 6.06 14.26 -6.31
N ARG A 124 5.06 14.73 -5.54
CA ARG A 124 5.27 15.25 -4.17
C ARG A 124 5.88 14.22 -3.23
N LEU A 125 5.48 12.95 -3.35
CA LEU A 125 6.03 11.88 -2.51
C LEU A 125 7.49 11.56 -2.86
N PHE A 126 7.93 11.91 -4.06
CA PHE A 126 9.28 11.67 -4.57
C PHE A 126 10.22 12.87 -4.38
N GLU A 127 10.00 13.70 -3.35
CA GLU A 127 10.93 14.76 -2.99
C GLU A 127 12.34 14.18 -2.73
N GLY A 128 13.35 14.70 -3.43
CA GLY A 128 14.71 14.15 -3.38
C GLY A 128 14.91 12.87 -4.17
N ALA A 129 14.17 12.66 -5.27
CA ALA A 129 14.29 11.48 -6.13
C ALA A 129 15.72 11.20 -6.62
N ASP A 130 16.55 12.23 -6.77
CA ASP A 130 17.96 12.14 -7.14
C ASP A 130 18.83 11.46 -6.08
N THR A 131 18.33 11.34 -4.85
CA THR A 131 19.02 10.64 -3.76
C THR A 131 18.80 9.12 -3.76
N ILE A 132 17.88 8.61 -4.58
CA ILE A 132 17.59 7.17 -4.66
C ILE A 132 18.79 6.45 -5.31
N PRO A 133 19.47 5.52 -4.61
CA PRO A 133 20.70 4.89 -5.11
C PRO A 133 20.45 3.78 -6.14
N GLY A 134 19.19 3.37 -6.33
CA GLY A 134 18.76 2.25 -7.16
C GLY A 134 17.60 1.51 -6.50
N LEU A 135 17.21 0.38 -7.09
CA LEU A 135 16.18 -0.48 -6.51
C LEU A 135 16.62 -1.06 -5.16
N THR A 136 15.70 -1.04 -4.21
CA THR A 136 15.90 -1.68 -2.91
C THR A 136 15.93 -3.19 -3.06
N ARG A 137 17.01 -3.84 -2.60
CA ARG A 137 17.13 -5.30 -2.59
C ARG A 137 16.96 -5.79 -1.15
N PRO A 138 15.83 -6.43 -0.78
CA PRO A 138 15.68 -7.04 0.53
C PRO A 138 16.84 -8.00 0.81
N THR A 139 17.41 -7.93 2.02
CA THR A 139 18.52 -8.81 2.42
C THR A 139 18.02 -10.17 2.88
N ASP A 140 16.77 -10.21 3.35
CA ASP A 140 16.13 -11.37 3.93
C ASP A 140 14.72 -11.51 3.34
N THR A 141 14.34 -12.73 3.01
CA THR A 141 13.00 -13.04 2.52
C THR A 141 12.40 -14.23 3.24
N PHE A 142 11.07 -14.32 3.20
CA PHE A 142 10.31 -15.44 3.73
C PHE A 142 9.11 -15.78 2.83
N ASP A 143 8.51 -16.93 3.08
CA ASP A 143 7.34 -17.44 2.37
C ASP A 143 6.04 -17.18 3.15
N ASP A 144 5.79 -17.90 4.25
CA ASP A 144 4.48 -17.82 4.92
C ASP A 144 4.48 -16.97 6.20
N LEU A 145 5.40 -17.27 7.13
CA LEU A 145 5.50 -16.63 8.45
C LEU A 145 6.96 -16.42 8.81
N MET A 146 7.29 -15.22 9.29
CA MET A 146 8.54 -14.94 9.99
C MET A 146 8.23 -14.29 11.34
N ALA A 147 8.61 -14.95 12.43
CA ALA A 147 8.55 -14.38 13.77
C ALA A 147 9.86 -13.64 14.08
N LEU A 148 9.74 -12.41 14.57
CA LEU A 148 10.83 -11.53 14.96
C LEU A 148 10.74 -11.28 16.46
N ASP A 149 11.77 -11.69 17.19
CA ASP A 149 11.88 -11.45 18.63
C ASP A 149 12.56 -10.09 18.86
N LEU A 150 11.83 -9.16 19.47
CA LEU A 150 12.33 -7.83 19.82
C LEU A 150 12.80 -7.74 21.29
N GLY A 151 12.89 -8.88 21.98
CA GLY A 151 13.36 -9.03 23.35
C GLY A 151 12.23 -9.06 24.37
N ASP A 152 11.32 -8.08 24.33
CA ASP A 152 10.16 -7.98 25.21
C ASP A 152 8.86 -8.47 24.57
N ARG A 153 8.84 -8.65 23.24
CA ARG A 153 7.70 -9.10 22.46
C ARG A 153 8.10 -9.80 21.17
N VAL A 154 7.15 -10.57 20.63
CA VAL A 154 7.26 -11.20 19.31
C VAL A 154 6.39 -10.45 18.31
N VAL A 155 6.96 -10.12 17.17
CA VAL A 155 6.27 -9.55 16.01
C VAL A 155 6.24 -10.60 14.90
N GLU A 156 5.09 -10.78 14.25
CA GLU A 156 4.92 -11.77 13.19
C GLU A 156 4.71 -11.09 11.84
N LEU A 157 5.55 -11.42 10.86
CA LEU A 157 5.34 -11.08 9.47
C LEU A 157 4.57 -12.22 8.82
N ARG A 158 3.37 -11.96 8.32
CA ARG A 158 2.47 -12.99 7.78
C ARG A 158 2.09 -12.71 6.34
N TYR A 159 2.35 -13.67 5.45
CA TYR A 159 1.74 -13.72 4.13
C TYR A 159 0.35 -14.37 4.28
N LEU A 160 -0.71 -13.60 3.99
CA LEU A 160 -2.10 -14.04 4.14
C LEU A 160 -2.77 -14.35 2.80
N GLY A 161 -1.96 -14.44 1.74
CA GLY A 161 -2.42 -14.54 0.36
C GLY A 161 -2.10 -13.28 -0.42
N ARG A 162 -2.07 -13.40 -1.75
CA ARG A 162 -1.92 -12.26 -2.66
C ARG A 162 -3.15 -11.36 -2.60
N GLY A 163 -2.95 -10.06 -2.71
CA GLY A 163 -4.03 -9.09 -2.61
C GLY A 163 -3.79 -7.87 -3.47
N HIS A 164 -3.31 -6.80 -2.85
CA HIS A 164 -2.91 -5.56 -3.50
C HIS A 164 -1.72 -5.77 -4.46
N THR A 165 -0.85 -6.72 -4.15
CA THR A 165 0.24 -7.25 -4.97
C THR A 165 0.33 -8.78 -4.80
N ALA A 166 1.29 -9.44 -5.47
CA ALA A 166 1.52 -10.88 -5.24
C ALA A 166 2.23 -11.18 -3.91
N GLY A 167 2.78 -10.18 -3.24
CA GLY A 167 3.69 -10.35 -2.11
C GLY A 167 3.30 -9.63 -0.82
N ASP A 168 2.05 -9.16 -0.71
CA ASP A 168 1.63 -8.41 0.46
C ASP A 168 1.77 -9.23 1.75
N ILE A 169 2.31 -8.59 2.77
CA ILE A 169 2.35 -9.13 4.12
C ILE A 169 1.70 -8.17 5.10
N VAL A 170 1.26 -8.71 6.22
CA VAL A 170 0.91 -7.92 7.40
C VAL A 170 1.98 -8.05 8.47
N VAL A 171 2.15 -7.00 9.28
CA VAL A 171 2.93 -7.05 10.53
C VAL A 171 1.93 -7.17 11.68
N TRP A 172 1.97 -8.30 12.36
CA TRP A 172 1.01 -8.69 13.38
C TRP A 172 1.66 -8.79 14.76
N LEU A 173 1.07 -8.09 15.74
CA LEU A 173 1.44 -8.16 17.14
C LEU A 173 0.33 -8.90 17.90
N PRO A 174 0.48 -10.21 18.19
CA PRO A 174 -0.61 -11.04 18.69
C PRO A 174 -1.06 -10.65 20.10
N ASP A 175 -0.13 -10.25 20.99
CA ASP A 175 -0.43 -9.94 22.38
C ASP A 175 -1.20 -8.62 22.50
N GLU A 176 -0.82 -7.60 21.74
CA GLU A 176 -1.48 -6.30 21.68
C GLU A 176 -2.69 -6.30 20.72
N ARG A 177 -2.82 -7.32 19.88
CA ARG A 177 -3.79 -7.42 18.79
C ARG A 177 -3.73 -6.23 17.83
N ILE A 178 -2.52 -5.84 17.42
CA ILE A 178 -2.27 -4.73 16.51
C ILE A 178 -1.81 -5.28 15.16
N CYS A 179 -2.46 -4.83 14.08
CA CYS A 179 -2.11 -5.20 12.70
C CYS A 179 -1.68 -3.97 11.91
N PHE A 180 -0.48 -4.01 11.32
CA PHE A 180 -0.16 -3.14 10.19
C PHE A 180 -0.49 -3.92 8.91
N GLY A 181 -1.55 -3.51 8.24
CA GLY A 181 -2.15 -4.25 7.12
C GLY A 181 -1.43 -4.09 5.79
N GLY A 182 -0.46 -3.17 5.70
CA GLY A 182 0.01 -2.67 4.41
C GLY A 182 -1.17 -2.20 3.55
N ASP A 183 -1.04 -2.28 2.24
CA ASP A 183 -2.07 -1.80 1.31
C ASP A 183 -3.14 -2.90 1.05
N LEU A 184 -3.15 -3.99 1.84
CA LEU A 184 -4.26 -4.95 1.85
C LEU A 184 -5.54 -4.34 2.43
N VAL A 185 -5.43 -3.38 3.35
CA VAL A 185 -6.56 -2.69 3.96
C VAL A 185 -6.29 -1.19 3.93
N GLU A 186 -7.26 -0.43 3.44
CA GLU A 186 -7.23 1.03 3.45
C GLU A 186 -8.30 1.55 4.40
N ALA A 187 -7.95 2.47 5.30
CA ALA A 187 -8.90 3.09 6.21
C ALA A 187 -9.30 4.46 5.65
N GLU A 188 -10.57 4.66 5.30
CA GLU A 188 -11.05 5.94 4.74
C GLU A 188 -10.24 6.45 3.52
N ALA A 189 -9.61 5.53 2.77
CA ALA A 189 -8.83 5.80 1.57
C ALA A 189 -9.16 4.79 0.47
N ALA A 190 -9.02 5.18 -0.80
CA ALA A 190 -9.39 4.31 -1.92
C ALA A 190 -8.26 3.29 -2.20
N PRO A 191 -8.54 1.98 -2.23
CA PRO A 191 -7.56 0.96 -2.61
C PRO A 191 -7.04 1.17 -4.03
N TYR A 192 -5.72 1.08 -4.20
CA TYR A 192 -5.12 0.90 -5.52
C TYR A 192 -5.10 -0.59 -5.86
N MET A 193 -5.59 -0.92 -7.05
CA MET A 193 -5.75 -2.31 -7.52
C MET A 193 -4.93 -2.58 -8.77
N GLY A 194 -4.17 -1.61 -9.30
CA GLY A 194 -3.52 -1.74 -10.62
C GLY A 194 -2.59 -2.96 -10.74
N ASP A 195 -2.01 -3.40 -9.63
CA ASP A 195 -1.13 -4.58 -9.52
C ASP A 195 -1.75 -5.70 -8.66
N GLY A 196 -3.05 -5.61 -8.41
CA GLY A 196 -3.78 -6.49 -7.49
C GLY A 196 -4.27 -7.80 -8.13
N HIS A 197 -4.50 -8.78 -7.27
CA HIS A 197 -5.19 -10.04 -7.57
C HIS A 197 -6.59 -9.96 -6.97
N ILE A 198 -7.50 -9.27 -7.66
CA ILE A 198 -8.76 -8.75 -7.11
C ILE A 198 -9.66 -9.89 -6.63
N GLY A 199 -9.72 -11.00 -7.37
CA GLY A 199 -10.49 -12.19 -7.04
C GLY A 199 -10.08 -12.81 -5.70
N ASP A 200 -8.78 -12.91 -5.43
CA ASP A 200 -8.27 -13.45 -4.16
C ASP A 200 -8.35 -12.41 -3.05
N TRP A 201 -7.99 -11.16 -3.36
CA TRP A 201 -7.95 -10.06 -2.42
C TRP A 201 -9.30 -9.85 -1.73
N ARG A 202 -10.38 -9.72 -2.52
CA ARG A 202 -11.73 -9.47 -2.00
C ARG A 202 -12.33 -10.62 -1.19
N GLY A 203 -11.72 -11.81 -1.26
CA GLY A 203 -12.19 -13.03 -0.61
C GLY A 203 -11.21 -13.51 0.46
N ALA A 204 -10.54 -14.62 0.16
CA ALA A 204 -9.72 -15.38 1.10
C ALA A 204 -8.65 -14.52 1.80
N THR A 205 -8.02 -13.57 1.10
CA THR A 205 -6.97 -12.72 1.68
C THR A 205 -7.55 -11.79 2.76
N LEU A 206 -8.63 -11.05 2.47
CA LEU A 206 -9.28 -10.19 3.47
C LEU A 206 -10.00 -10.98 4.57
N GLU A 207 -10.47 -12.19 4.28
CA GLU A 207 -10.98 -13.12 5.32
C GLU A 207 -9.87 -13.55 6.28
N ALA A 208 -8.67 -13.84 5.77
CA ALA A 208 -7.50 -14.17 6.59
C ALA A 208 -7.03 -12.98 7.41
N VAL A 209 -7.05 -11.75 6.87
CA VAL A 209 -6.78 -10.52 7.64
C VAL A 209 -7.80 -10.36 8.77
N ALA A 210 -9.10 -10.52 8.50
CA ALA A 210 -10.14 -10.44 9.52
C ALA A 210 -9.97 -11.50 10.62
N ALA A 211 -9.54 -12.71 10.25
CA ALA A 211 -9.35 -13.83 11.17
C ALA A 211 -8.23 -13.60 12.22
N LEU A 212 -7.34 -12.61 12.02
CA LEU A 212 -6.38 -12.19 13.05
C LEU A 212 -7.07 -11.66 14.31
N GLY A 213 -8.29 -11.11 14.18
CA GLY A 213 -9.01 -10.53 15.32
C GLY A 213 -8.33 -9.29 15.90
N ALA A 214 -7.73 -8.47 15.03
CA ALA A 214 -7.08 -7.22 15.39
C ALA A 214 -8.05 -6.26 16.09
N ARG A 215 -7.58 -5.60 17.16
CA ARG A 215 -8.29 -4.51 17.84
C ARG A 215 -7.82 -3.14 17.40
N GLN A 216 -6.63 -3.04 16.83
CA GLN A 216 -6.14 -1.83 16.20
C GLN A 216 -5.54 -2.20 14.84
N LEU A 217 -5.84 -1.41 13.82
CA LEU A 217 -5.32 -1.63 12.47
C LEU A 217 -4.78 -0.33 11.89
N VAL A 218 -3.57 -0.42 11.34
CA VAL A 218 -2.93 0.61 10.53
C VAL A 218 -2.98 0.15 9.09
N GLY A 219 -3.82 0.80 8.28
CA GLY A 219 -3.91 0.51 6.85
C GLY A 219 -2.76 1.14 6.06
N GLY A 220 -2.73 0.88 4.76
CA GLY A 220 -1.76 1.46 3.82
C GLY A 220 -1.76 2.99 3.84
N ARG A 221 -2.95 3.57 3.98
CA ARG A 221 -3.26 5.00 4.06
C ARG A 221 -4.44 5.22 5.01
N GLY A 222 -4.60 6.50 5.38
CA GLY A 222 -5.68 6.97 6.24
C GLY A 222 -5.43 6.74 7.73
N PRO A 223 -6.44 6.93 8.59
CA PRO A 223 -6.24 6.92 10.04
C PRO A 223 -6.02 5.50 10.59
N VAL A 224 -5.49 5.44 11.81
CA VAL A 224 -5.52 4.23 12.63
C VAL A 224 -6.97 3.96 13.05
N VAL A 225 -7.45 2.74 12.85
CA VAL A 225 -8.81 2.32 13.24
C VAL A 225 -8.77 1.35 14.42
N ARG A 226 -9.84 1.34 15.24
CA ARG A 226 -9.91 0.58 16.49
C ARG A 226 -11.22 -0.15 16.67
N ASP A 227 -11.15 -1.29 17.34
CA ASP A 227 -12.27 -2.15 17.72
C ASP A 227 -13.21 -2.41 16.53
N GLU A 228 -14.47 -1.99 16.63
CA GLU A 228 -15.48 -2.20 15.57
C GLU A 228 -15.09 -1.53 14.24
N ALA A 229 -14.32 -0.43 14.28
CA ALA A 229 -13.86 0.25 13.07
C ALA A 229 -12.82 -0.56 12.29
N VAL A 230 -12.15 -1.54 12.92
CA VAL A 230 -11.25 -2.47 12.21
C VAL A 230 -12.04 -3.33 11.24
N ALA A 231 -13.14 -3.94 11.71
CA ALA A 231 -14.02 -4.74 10.86
C ALA A 231 -14.62 -3.89 9.73
N GLN A 232 -15.03 -2.66 10.05
CA GLN A 232 -15.56 -1.71 9.07
C GLN A 232 -14.54 -1.36 7.98
N ALA A 233 -13.27 -1.11 8.32
CA ALA A 233 -12.23 -0.81 7.33
C ALA A 233 -11.94 -2.00 6.39
N ILE A 234 -11.92 -3.22 6.92
CA ILE A 234 -11.76 -4.44 6.13
C ILE A 234 -12.96 -4.63 5.20
N ASP A 235 -14.18 -4.42 5.71
CA ASP A 235 -15.42 -4.55 4.93
C ASP A 235 -15.55 -3.44 3.88
N ASP A 236 -15.12 -2.22 4.17
CA ASP A 236 -15.08 -1.12 3.21
C ASP A 236 -14.09 -1.36 2.09
N THR A 237 -12.89 -1.86 2.42
CA THR A 237 -11.91 -2.31 1.43
C THR A 237 -12.53 -3.40 0.55
N ARG A 238 -13.10 -4.45 1.15
CA ARG A 238 -13.77 -5.54 0.41
C ARG A 238 -14.89 -5.01 -0.50
N ALA A 239 -15.75 -4.15 0.02
CA ALA A 239 -16.89 -3.59 -0.70
C ALA A 239 -16.44 -2.72 -1.88
N PHE A 240 -15.37 -1.95 -1.73
CA PHE A 240 -14.76 -1.19 -2.82
C PHE A 240 -14.26 -2.11 -3.93
N LEU A 241 -13.47 -3.13 -3.59
CA LEU A 241 -12.93 -4.11 -4.55
C LEU A 241 -14.06 -4.82 -5.32
N LEU A 242 -15.10 -5.28 -4.61
CA LEU A 242 -16.29 -5.89 -5.19
C LEU A 242 -17.02 -4.92 -6.13
N ALA A 243 -17.25 -3.69 -5.71
CA ALA A 243 -17.95 -2.70 -6.52
C ALA A 243 -17.21 -2.39 -7.82
N VAL A 244 -15.88 -2.27 -7.78
CA VAL A 244 -15.07 -2.09 -8.99
C VAL A 244 -15.15 -3.31 -9.90
N PHE A 245 -14.92 -4.50 -9.33
CA PHE A 245 -14.86 -5.75 -10.10
C PHE A 245 -16.22 -6.08 -10.74
N ASP A 246 -17.31 -5.98 -9.97
CA ASP A 246 -18.65 -6.29 -10.43
C ASP A 246 -19.21 -5.23 -11.38
N GLY A 247 -18.92 -3.95 -11.14
CA GLY A 247 -19.27 -2.87 -12.06
C GLY A 247 -18.58 -3.02 -13.42
N THR A 248 -17.29 -3.36 -13.40
CA THR A 248 -16.51 -3.63 -14.61
C THR A 248 -17.04 -4.85 -15.36
N ARG A 249 -17.31 -5.94 -14.62
CA ARG A 249 -17.87 -7.19 -15.16
C ARG A 249 -19.22 -6.96 -15.83
N ALA A 250 -20.14 -6.22 -15.19
CA ALA A 250 -21.45 -5.95 -15.75
C ALA A 250 -21.39 -5.25 -17.11
N VAL A 251 -20.47 -4.28 -17.26
CA VAL A 251 -20.28 -3.59 -18.55
C VAL A 251 -19.63 -4.51 -19.59
N ARG A 252 -18.60 -5.27 -19.20
CA ARG A 252 -17.91 -6.22 -20.09
C ARG A 252 -18.85 -7.30 -20.61
N ASP A 253 -19.60 -7.95 -19.72
CA ASP A 253 -20.53 -9.03 -20.06
C ASP A 253 -21.70 -8.52 -20.92
N GLY A 254 -22.02 -7.22 -20.80
CA GLY A 254 -22.97 -6.52 -21.67
C GLY A 254 -22.42 -6.11 -23.04
N GLY A 255 -21.17 -6.43 -23.36
CA GLY A 255 -20.52 -6.09 -24.63
C GLY A 255 -20.03 -4.63 -24.71
N GLY A 256 -19.87 -3.96 -23.57
CA GLY A 256 -19.35 -2.60 -23.50
C GLY A 256 -17.83 -2.51 -23.62
N THR A 257 -17.29 -1.35 -23.27
CA THR A 257 -15.87 -0.99 -23.38
C THR A 257 -15.24 -0.63 -22.03
N PRO A 258 -13.89 -0.67 -21.90
CA PRO A 258 -13.20 -0.21 -20.68
C PRO A 258 -13.56 1.22 -20.27
N ALA A 259 -13.74 2.13 -21.24
CA ALA A 259 -14.13 3.52 -20.97
C ALA A 259 -15.56 3.62 -20.41
N GLU A 260 -16.48 2.79 -20.88
CA GLU A 260 -17.83 2.70 -20.31
C GLU A 260 -17.81 2.07 -18.92
N ALA A 261 -17.00 1.03 -18.71
CA ALA A 261 -16.80 0.44 -17.39
C ALA A 261 -16.27 1.46 -16.40
N TYR A 262 -15.29 2.28 -16.80
CA TYR A 262 -14.75 3.35 -15.97
C TYR A 262 -15.82 4.36 -15.59
N ARG A 263 -16.55 4.92 -16.57
CA ARG A 263 -17.58 5.94 -16.30
C ARG A 263 -18.67 5.41 -15.38
N THR A 264 -19.21 4.23 -15.68
CA THR A 264 -20.31 3.63 -14.91
C THR A 264 -19.87 3.28 -13.49
N THR A 265 -18.72 2.62 -13.36
CA THR A 265 -18.20 2.17 -12.07
C THR A 265 -17.79 3.36 -11.21
N ARG A 266 -17.06 4.33 -11.76
CA ARG A 266 -16.68 5.56 -11.03
C ARG A 266 -17.91 6.35 -10.56
N ALA A 267 -18.94 6.49 -11.40
CA ALA A 267 -20.17 7.17 -11.01
C ALA A 267 -20.94 6.43 -9.91
N ALA A 268 -20.91 5.09 -9.92
CA ALA A 268 -21.55 4.28 -8.88
C ALA A 268 -20.81 4.36 -7.53
N LEU A 269 -19.48 4.47 -7.53
CA LEU A 269 -18.68 4.55 -6.30
C LEU A 269 -18.58 5.97 -5.71
N GLU A 270 -18.68 7.01 -6.54
CA GLU A 270 -18.50 8.42 -6.11
C GLU A 270 -19.34 8.81 -4.87
N PRO A 271 -20.63 8.47 -4.74
CA PRO A 271 -21.43 8.90 -3.60
C PRO A 271 -20.90 8.43 -2.24
N ARG A 272 -20.18 7.31 -2.20
CA ARG A 272 -19.61 6.73 -0.97
C ARG A 272 -18.12 7.01 -0.81
N TYR A 273 -17.37 6.91 -1.91
CA TYR A 273 -15.91 6.89 -1.88
C TYR A 273 -15.28 8.12 -2.55
N GLY A 274 -16.07 9.01 -3.16
CA GLY A 274 -15.57 10.16 -3.91
C GLY A 274 -14.72 11.14 -3.10
N SER A 275 -14.88 11.17 -1.77
CA SER A 275 -14.07 11.98 -0.86
C SER A 275 -12.83 11.27 -0.32
N PHE A 276 -12.67 9.97 -0.59
CA PHE A 276 -11.52 9.22 -0.11
C PHE A 276 -10.24 9.75 -0.80
N PRO A 277 -9.13 9.87 -0.07
CA PRO A 277 -7.83 10.11 -0.68
C PRO A 277 -7.60 9.16 -1.85
N ILE A 278 -6.97 9.72 -2.89
CA ILE A 278 -6.59 9.04 -4.14
C ILE A 278 -7.74 8.38 -4.93
N PHE A 279 -9.02 8.59 -4.60
CA PHE A 279 -10.15 8.00 -5.35
C PHE A 279 -10.08 8.26 -6.86
N GLU A 280 -10.00 9.53 -7.28
CA GLU A 280 -9.91 9.88 -8.72
C GLU A 280 -8.63 9.36 -9.38
N HIS A 281 -7.56 9.22 -8.61
CA HIS A 281 -6.30 8.68 -9.10
C HIS A 281 -6.45 7.18 -9.40
N THR A 282 -6.95 6.39 -8.46
CA THR A 282 -6.92 4.93 -8.57
C THR A 282 -7.92 4.38 -9.58
N MET A 283 -9.07 5.04 -9.77
CA MET A 283 -10.19 4.49 -10.55
C MET A 283 -9.84 4.02 -11.98
N PRO A 284 -9.09 4.76 -12.82
CA PRO A 284 -8.69 4.28 -14.15
C PRO A 284 -7.89 2.97 -14.08
N PHE A 285 -6.91 2.90 -13.17
CA PHE A 285 -6.03 1.74 -13.02
C PHE A 285 -6.78 0.54 -12.44
N ASN A 286 -7.69 0.79 -11.50
CA ASN A 286 -8.51 -0.23 -10.87
C ASN A 286 -9.46 -0.89 -11.86
N VAL A 287 -10.14 -0.09 -12.69
CA VAL A 287 -11.03 -0.59 -13.74
C VAL A 287 -10.25 -1.32 -14.82
N GLN A 288 -9.11 -0.79 -15.25
CA GLN A 288 -8.26 -1.49 -16.21
C GLN A 288 -7.77 -2.84 -15.67
N ARG A 289 -7.36 -2.92 -14.40
CA ARG A 289 -6.96 -4.19 -13.79
C ARG A 289 -8.12 -5.17 -13.72
N ALA A 290 -9.28 -4.73 -13.26
CA ALA A 290 -10.48 -5.58 -13.19
C ALA A 290 -10.83 -6.13 -14.57
N TRP A 291 -10.74 -5.29 -15.61
CA TRP A 291 -10.94 -5.72 -16.99
C TRP A 291 -9.92 -6.79 -17.42
N ASP A 292 -8.64 -6.55 -17.18
CA ASP A 292 -7.56 -7.49 -17.51
C ASP A 292 -7.78 -8.84 -16.80
N GLU A 293 -8.15 -8.84 -15.52
CA GLU A 293 -8.39 -10.05 -14.74
C GLU A 293 -9.61 -10.83 -15.24
N LEU A 294 -10.70 -10.13 -15.58
CA LEU A 294 -11.89 -10.72 -16.19
C LEU A 294 -11.58 -11.34 -17.57
N ASP A 295 -10.64 -10.78 -18.31
CA ASP A 295 -10.10 -11.32 -19.57
C ASP A 295 -9.11 -12.49 -19.37
N GLY A 296 -8.94 -12.96 -18.14
CA GLY A 296 -8.12 -14.14 -17.81
C GLY A 296 -6.64 -13.81 -17.62
N ILE A 297 -6.27 -12.54 -17.53
CA ILE A 297 -4.90 -12.11 -17.22
C ILE A 297 -4.74 -12.11 -15.70
N ASP A 298 -4.38 -13.28 -15.16
CA ASP A 298 -4.16 -13.47 -13.72
C ASP A 298 -2.96 -12.66 -13.20
N HIS A 299 -1.85 -12.71 -13.93
CA HIS A 299 -0.63 -11.98 -13.56
C HIS A 299 -0.69 -10.52 -14.03
N PRO A 300 -0.66 -9.52 -13.12
CA PRO A 300 -0.80 -8.12 -13.48
C PRO A 300 0.30 -7.66 -14.45
N ARG A 301 -0.11 -7.00 -15.52
CA ARG A 301 0.80 -6.39 -16.50
C ARG A 301 1.54 -5.23 -15.85
N ILE A 302 2.84 -5.14 -16.14
CA ILE A 302 3.71 -4.05 -15.66
C ILE A 302 3.16 -2.68 -16.11
N TRP A 303 3.10 -1.73 -15.19
CA TRP A 303 2.78 -0.33 -15.48
C TRP A 303 4.05 0.42 -15.92
N THR A 304 4.24 0.57 -17.23
CA THR A 304 5.23 1.51 -17.77
C THR A 304 4.64 2.91 -17.84
N VAL A 305 5.48 3.95 -17.92
CA VAL A 305 5.02 5.34 -18.08
C VAL A 305 4.10 5.50 -19.30
N GLU A 306 4.39 4.79 -20.39
CA GLU A 306 3.58 4.80 -21.61
C GLU A 306 2.21 4.17 -21.36
N ARG A 307 2.14 2.95 -20.84
CA ARG A 307 0.85 2.26 -20.54
C ARG A 307 0.02 3.06 -19.54
N ASP A 308 0.69 3.62 -18.54
CA ASP A 308 0.09 4.44 -17.49
C ASP A 308 -0.64 5.66 -18.09
N ARG A 309 0.03 6.36 -19.03
CA ARG A 309 -0.55 7.49 -19.78
C ARG A 309 -1.64 7.06 -20.76
N GLU A 310 -1.42 5.97 -21.49
CA GLU A 310 -2.38 5.43 -22.45
C GLU A 310 -3.71 5.05 -21.78
N VAL A 311 -3.66 4.31 -20.67
CA VAL A 311 -4.85 3.93 -19.90
C VAL A 311 -5.53 5.18 -19.32
N TRP A 312 -4.76 6.10 -18.76
CA TRP A 312 -5.32 7.34 -18.21
C TRP A 312 -6.06 8.15 -19.28
N ASP A 313 -5.43 8.40 -20.43
CA ASP A 313 -6.02 9.17 -21.51
C ASP A 313 -7.22 8.45 -22.15
N ALA A 314 -7.17 7.12 -22.29
CA ALA A 314 -8.25 6.33 -22.86
C ALA A 314 -9.51 6.30 -21.96
N LEU A 315 -9.34 6.34 -20.64
CA LEU A 315 -10.45 6.24 -19.69
C LEU A 315 -10.97 7.59 -19.22
N THR A 316 -10.09 8.59 -19.09
CA THR A 316 -10.44 9.92 -18.53
C THR A 316 -10.61 11.03 -19.58
N GLY A 317 -10.16 10.78 -20.81
CA GLY A 317 -10.19 11.71 -21.95
C GLY A 317 -11.55 11.93 -22.58
#